data_AF-A0A842WMP5-F1
#
_entry.id   AF-A0A842WMP5-F1
#
_cell.length_a   1.000
_cell.length_b   1.000
_cell.length_c   1.000
_cell.angle_alpha   90.00
_cell.angle_beta   90.00
_cell.angle_gamma   90.00
#
_symmetry.space_group_name_H-M   'P 1'
#
loop_
_entity.id
_entity.type
_entity.pdbx_description
1 polymer ?
#
loop_
_entity_poly.entity_id
_entity_poly.type
_entity_poly.pdbx_seq_one_letter_code
_entity_poly.pdbx_strand_id
1 'polypeptide(L)'
;MERVGVRIKLGKEAQESAVYYHQLAKKIKKKIKGVEKAIGETKKKIRKVEARGIKKKEAKVRVVREREWYEAFGWSFTNSGKLVLFGKNAKQNDVVVARHMEEGDLFFHADIRGGSATILKGGAGAKKEDREFAAVIAASFSKAWGKGFSQADAYCVEKEQLSKHASGGFVGAGGFAISGKREWYPNTPLKLRVGLDEMGRVVVGAENSGWMGKSVVVVPGKTAKGKIGKEIGEILGADESEVVHMLPSGSFALVERQD
;
A
#
# COMPACT_ATOMS: atom_id res chain seq x y z
N MET A 1 -37.35 64.00 1.15
CA MET A 1 -37.00 63.25 -0.08
C MET A 1 -35.49 63.18 -0.18
N GLU A 2 -34.92 61.99 -0.13
CA GLU A 2 -33.48 61.80 -0.21
C GLU A 2 -33.04 61.95 -1.69
N ARG A 3 -32.22 62.95 -2.00
CA ARG A 3 -31.74 63.19 -3.36
C ARG A 3 -30.55 62.27 -3.63
N VAL A 4 -30.71 61.31 -4.55
CA VAL A 4 -29.63 60.40 -4.97
C VAL A 4 -28.99 60.93 -6.25
N GLY A 5 -27.70 61.26 -6.18
CA GLY A 5 -26.91 61.67 -7.35
C GLY A 5 -26.41 60.47 -8.14
N VAL A 6 -26.70 60.42 -9.44
CA VAL A 6 -26.21 59.37 -10.35
C VAL A 6 -25.11 59.94 -11.25
N ARG A 7 -23.94 59.29 -11.29
CA ARG A 7 -22.83 59.70 -12.15
C ARG A 7 -23.12 59.29 -13.60
N ILE A 8 -23.13 60.25 -14.53
CA ILE A 8 -23.24 60.00 -15.96
C ILE A 8 -21.83 59.90 -16.55
N LYS A 9 -21.57 58.94 -17.44
CA LYS A 9 -20.27 58.86 -18.12
C LYS A 9 -20.14 59.99 -19.14
N LEU A 10 -19.07 60.78 -19.05
CA LEU A 10 -18.74 61.84 -20.00
C LEU A 10 -18.67 61.27 -21.43
N GLY A 11 -19.34 61.92 -22.37
CA GLY A 11 -19.43 61.50 -23.78
C GLY A 11 -20.57 60.54 -24.13
N LYS A 12 -21.51 60.28 -23.20
CA LYS A 12 -22.71 59.45 -23.46
C LYS A 12 -23.98 60.14 -22.99
N GLU A 13 -25.07 59.98 -23.73
CA GLU A 13 -26.39 60.50 -23.34
C GLU A 13 -26.89 59.84 -22.05
N ALA A 14 -27.74 60.55 -21.30
CA ALA A 14 -28.29 60.09 -20.03
C ALA A 14 -29.02 58.73 -20.17
N GLN A 15 -29.67 58.50 -21.32
CA GLN A 15 -30.36 57.25 -21.64
C GLN A 15 -29.37 56.08 -21.81
N GLU A 16 -28.24 56.27 -22.51
CA GLU A 16 -27.20 55.24 -22.63
C GLU A 16 -26.60 54.89 -21.26
N SER A 17 -26.38 55.89 -20.40
CA SER A 17 -25.86 55.67 -19.05
C SER A 17 -26.85 54.86 -18.20
N ALA A 18 -28.15 55.12 -18.30
CA ALA A 18 -29.19 54.35 -17.61
C ALA A 18 -29.22 52.88 -18.06
N VAL A 19 -29.13 52.63 -19.37
CA VAL A 19 -29.05 51.27 -19.92
C VAL A 19 -27.80 50.55 -19.42
N TYR A 20 -26.65 51.24 -19.39
CA TYR A 20 -25.40 50.70 -18.86
C TYR A 20 -25.51 50.27 -17.39
N TYR A 21 -26.04 51.14 -16.51
CA TYR A 21 -26.21 50.80 -15.09
C TYR A 21 -27.20 49.65 -14.87
N HIS A 22 -28.27 49.60 -15.66
CA HIS A 22 -29.22 48.49 -15.61
C HIS A 22 -28.59 47.15 -16.03
N GLN A 23 -27.78 47.15 -17.10
CA GLN A 23 -27.04 45.95 -17.52
C GLN A 23 -25.98 45.54 -16.49
N LEU A 24 -25.29 46.50 -15.88
CA LEU A 24 -24.32 46.25 -14.82
C LEU A 24 -24.99 45.63 -13.59
N ALA A 25 -26.13 46.16 -13.16
CA ALA A 25 -26.92 45.60 -12.07
C ALA A 25 -27.35 44.15 -12.35
N LYS A 26 -27.81 43.84 -13.58
CA LYS A 26 -28.12 42.46 -14.00
C LYS A 26 -26.90 41.54 -13.92
N LYS A 27 -25.73 42.00 -14.38
CA LYS A 27 -24.47 41.22 -14.31
C LYS A 27 -24.03 40.97 -12.86
N ILE A 28 -24.10 41.98 -12.00
CA ILE A 28 -23.74 41.86 -10.58
C ILE A 28 -24.70 40.88 -9.88
N LYS A 29 -26.01 40.98 -10.12
CA LYS A 29 -27.01 40.05 -9.57
C LYS A 29 -26.74 38.59 -9.96
N LYS A 30 -26.32 38.35 -11.21
CA LYS A 30 -25.92 37.00 -11.67
C LYS A 30 -24.65 36.50 -10.98
N LYS A 31 -23.67 37.38 -10.73
CA LYS A 31 -22.44 37.04 -9.98
C LYS A 31 -22.73 36.71 -8.52
N ILE A 32 -23.60 37.48 -7.85
CA ILE A 32 -24.02 37.23 -6.47
C ILE A 32 -24.60 35.82 -6.33
N LYS A 33 -25.50 35.43 -7.24
CA LYS A 33 -26.09 34.08 -7.24
C LYS A 33 -25.04 32.96 -7.39
N GLY A 34 -23.98 33.19 -8.16
CA GLY A 34 -22.85 32.26 -8.29
C GLY A 34 -22.03 32.15 -7.01
N VAL A 35 -21.78 33.28 -6.36
CA VAL A 35 -21.06 33.35 -5.06
C VAL A 35 -21.86 32.66 -3.96
N GLU A 36 -23.17 32.89 -3.87
CA GLU A 36 -24.06 32.22 -2.92
C GLU A 36 -24.04 30.70 -3.08
N LYS A 37 -24.06 30.21 -4.32
CA LYS A 37 -23.95 28.77 -4.62
C LYS A 37 -22.60 28.22 -4.16
N ALA A 38 -21.50 28.91 -4.46
CA ALA A 38 -20.16 28.50 -4.04
C ALA A 38 -20.00 28.49 -2.50
N ILE A 39 -20.57 29.48 -1.80
CA ILE A 39 -20.64 29.52 -0.34
C ILE A 39 -21.44 28.32 0.19
N GLY A 40 -22.59 28.01 -0.42
CA GLY A 40 -23.41 26.86 -0.03
C GLY A 40 -22.69 25.52 -0.19
N GLU A 41 -22.00 25.32 -1.32
CA GLU A 41 -21.18 24.12 -1.56
C GLU A 41 -20.01 24.02 -0.58
N THR A 42 -19.36 25.14 -0.27
CA THR A 42 -18.27 25.20 0.70
C THR A 42 -18.77 24.88 2.12
N LYS A 43 -19.90 25.45 2.55
CA LYS A 43 -20.54 25.13 3.83
C LYS A 43 -20.93 23.67 3.94
N LYS A 44 -21.44 23.05 2.85
CA LYS A 44 -21.72 21.61 2.81
C LYS A 44 -20.45 20.77 2.94
N LYS A 45 -19.34 21.18 2.31
CA LYS A 45 -18.03 20.52 2.48
C LYS A 45 -17.53 20.64 3.92
N ILE A 46 -17.62 21.83 4.52
CA ILE A 46 -17.25 22.07 5.93
C ILE A 46 -18.06 21.16 6.85
N ARG A 47 -19.40 21.15 6.74
CA ARG A 47 -20.27 20.25 7.53
C ARG A 47 -19.94 18.77 7.34
N LYS A 48 -19.56 18.35 6.12
CA LYS A 48 -19.16 16.97 5.84
C LYS A 48 -17.81 16.62 6.47
N VAL A 49 -16.90 17.59 6.59
CA VAL A 49 -15.62 17.43 7.30
C VAL A 49 -15.84 17.41 8.81
N GLU A 50 -16.69 18.29 9.34
CA GLU A 50 -17.06 18.36 10.77
C GLU A 50 -17.82 17.11 11.22
N ALA A 51 -18.81 16.64 10.45
CA ALA A 51 -19.59 15.43 10.75
C ALA A 51 -18.77 14.14 10.62
N ARG A 52 -17.65 14.16 9.89
CA ARG A 52 -16.69 13.05 9.87
C ARG A 52 -15.86 12.97 11.16
N GLY A 53 -16.00 13.95 12.04
CA GLY A 53 -15.14 14.15 13.19
C GLY A 53 -13.74 14.51 12.72
N ILE A 54 -13.18 15.60 13.25
CA ILE A 54 -11.73 15.67 13.32
C ILE A 54 -11.36 14.58 14.33
N LYS A 55 -11.16 13.34 13.87
CA LYS A 55 -10.22 12.46 14.55
C LYS A 55 -8.96 13.29 14.57
N LYS A 56 -8.62 13.87 15.72
CA LYS A 56 -7.28 14.43 15.95
C LYS A 56 -6.37 13.31 15.47
N LYS A 57 -5.76 13.50 14.30
CA LYS A 57 -4.53 12.78 14.00
C LYS A 57 -3.61 13.33 15.07
N GLU A 58 -3.58 12.68 16.22
CA GLU A 58 -2.42 12.77 17.09
C GLU A 58 -1.26 12.63 16.13
N ALA A 59 -0.48 13.69 15.98
CA ALA A 59 0.71 13.64 15.18
C ALA A 59 1.52 12.55 15.85
N LYS A 60 1.46 11.33 15.29
CA LYS A 60 2.25 10.21 15.78
C LYS A 60 3.65 10.76 15.80
N VAL A 61 4.19 10.89 17.00
CA VAL A 61 5.60 11.21 17.19
C VAL A 61 6.31 10.12 16.41
N ARG A 62 6.78 10.46 15.20
CA ARG A 62 7.70 9.61 14.47
C ARG A 62 8.94 9.64 15.32
N VAL A 63 9.06 8.69 16.23
CA VAL A 63 10.30 8.42 16.93
C VAL A 63 11.33 8.26 15.81
N VAL A 64 12.23 9.23 15.70
CA VAL A 64 13.35 9.18 14.76
C VAL A 64 14.28 8.13 15.34
N ARG A 65 13.96 6.87 15.10
CA ARG A 65 14.79 5.73 15.45
C ARG A 65 15.69 5.41 14.28
N GLU A 66 16.86 4.86 14.60
CA GLU A 66 17.70 4.23 13.59
C GLU A 66 16.89 3.09 12.96
N ARG A 67 16.66 3.19 11.65
CA ARG A 67 15.91 2.18 10.93
C ARG A 67 16.80 0.97 10.75
N GLU A 68 16.26 -0.19 11.05
CA GLU A 68 16.95 -1.44 10.77
C GLU A 68 17.17 -1.57 9.26
N TRP A 69 18.30 -2.15 8.88
CA TRP A 69 18.71 -2.25 7.47
C TRP A 69 17.68 -2.98 6.59
N TYR A 70 16.96 -3.95 7.17
CA TYR A 70 15.93 -4.74 6.47
C TYR A 70 14.68 -3.93 6.14
N GLU A 71 14.45 -2.79 6.80
CA GLU A 71 13.28 -1.93 6.56
C GLU A 71 13.32 -1.18 5.23
N ALA A 72 14.44 -1.27 4.51
CA ALA A 72 14.53 -0.81 3.12
C ALA A 72 13.75 -1.70 2.14
N PHE A 73 13.34 -2.90 2.56
CA PHE A 73 12.68 -3.92 1.75
C PHE A 73 11.31 -4.32 2.31
N GLY A 74 10.67 -5.32 1.69
CA GLY A 74 9.61 -6.07 2.37
C GLY A 74 10.25 -6.95 3.44
N TRP A 75 9.72 -6.94 4.64
CA TRP A 75 10.26 -7.72 5.75
C TRP A 75 9.14 -8.20 6.67
N SER A 76 9.44 -9.28 7.41
CA SER A 76 8.61 -9.82 8.49
C SER A 76 9.44 -10.71 9.40
N PHE A 77 8.88 -11.12 10.53
CA PHE A 77 9.37 -12.21 11.34
C PHE A 77 8.40 -13.40 11.32
N THR A 78 8.95 -14.61 11.37
CA THR A 78 8.15 -15.81 11.66
C THR A 78 7.79 -15.86 13.15
N ASN A 79 6.91 -16.79 13.54
CA ASN A 79 6.57 -16.99 14.96
C ASN A 79 7.78 -17.44 15.81
N SER A 80 8.81 -18.03 15.19
CA SER A 80 10.05 -18.40 15.88
C SER A 80 11.08 -17.26 15.92
N GLY A 81 10.75 -16.07 15.41
CA GLY A 81 11.64 -14.91 15.38
C GLY A 81 12.63 -14.89 14.21
N LYS A 82 12.46 -15.74 13.19
CA LYS A 82 13.34 -15.71 12.00
C LYS A 82 12.95 -14.59 11.05
N LEU A 83 13.95 -13.87 10.55
CA LEU A 83 13.76 -12.79 9.58
C LEU A 83 13.38 -13.36 8.20
N VAL A 84 12.31 -12.83 7.63
CA VAL A 84 11.90 -13.02 6.25
C VAL A 84 12.07 -11.70 5.51
N LEU A 85 12.84 -11.71 4.43
CA LEU A 85 13.17 -10.53 3.62
C LEU A 85 12.70 -10.74 2.18
N PHE A 86 12.05 -9.77 1.55
CA PHE A 86 11.56 -9.93 0.19
C PHE A 86 11.55 -8.63 -0.62
N GLY A 87 11.81 -8.76 -1.92
CA GLY A 87 11.77 -7.64 -2.85
C GLY A 87 10.34 -7.28 -3.28
N LYS A 88 10.02 -5.98 -3.34
CA LYS A 88 8.72 -5.48 -3.82
C LYS A 88 8.68 -5.24 -5.33
N ASN A 89 9.83 -5.30 -5.98
CA ASN A 89 10.00 -5.12 -7.43
C ASN A 89 11.26 -5.84 -7.92
N ALA A 90 11.43 -5.94 -9.24
CA ALA A 90 12.54 -6.66 -9.86
C ALA A 90 13.93 -6.17 -9.43
N LYS A 91 14.12 -4.85 -9.27
CA LYS A 91 15.41 -4.29 -8.82
C LYS A 91 15.70 -4.67 -7.37
N GLN A 92 14.69 -4.57 -6.50
CA GLN A 92 14.82 -5.01 -5.12
C GLN A 92 15.06 -6.52 -5.00
N ASN A 93 14.44 -7.35 -5.85
CA ASN A 93 14.69 -8.79 -5.88
C ASN A 93 16.19 -9.08 -6.10
N ASP A 94 16.81 -8.42 -7.07
CA ASP A 94 18.25 -8.58 -7.33
C ASP A 94 19.10 -8.14 -6.14
N VAL A 95 18.76 -7.01 -5.51
CA VAL A 95 19.50 -6.51 -4.33
C VAL A 95 19.36 -7.44 -3.13
N VAL A 96 18.14 -7.92 -2.86
CA VAL A 96 17.83 -8.84 -1.75
C VAL A 96 18.67 -10.11 -1.89
N VAL A 97 18.68 -10.75 -3.06
CA VAL A 97 19.47 -11.98 -3.26
C VAL A 97 20.97 -11.70 -3.28
N ALA A 98 21.41 -10.69 -4.03
CA ALA A 98 22.85 -10.45 -4.23
C ALA A 98 23.57 -9.95 -2.98
N ARG A 99 22.88 -9.22 -2.09
CA ARG A 99 23.52 -8.57 -0.93
C ARG A 99 23.13 -9.16 0.42
N HIS A 100 22.01 -9.87 0.51
CA HIS A 100 21.45 -10.28 1.80
C HIS A 100 21.19 -11.79 1.92
N MET A 101 21.38 -12.56 0.84
CA MET A 101 21.35 -14.03 0.90
C MET A 101 22.73 -14.58 1.29
N GLU A 102 22.74 -15.37 2.36
CA GLU A 102 23.93 -16.03 2.91
C GLU A 102 23.78 -17.55 2.82
N GLU A 103 24.87 -18.27 3.09
CA GLU A 103 24.84 -19.73 3.18
C GLU A 103 23.93 -20.15 4.35
N GLY A 104 23.13 -21.20 4.15
CA GLY A 104 22.13 -21.66 5.11
C GLY A 104 20.79 -20.90 5.08
N ASP A 105 20.68 -19.82 4.29
CA ASP A 105 19.40 -19.20 3.97
C ASP A 105 18.65 -20.00 2.89
N LEU A 106 17.32 -19.85 2.87
CA LEU A 106 16.50 -20.40 1.79
C LEU A 106 15.85 -19.30 0.97
N PHE A 107 15.94 -19.42 -0.35
CA PHE A 107 15.25 -18.57 -1.30
C PHE A 107 13.90 -19.18 -1.65
N PHE A 108 12.84 -18.38 -1.54
CA PHE A 108 11.47 -18.71 -1.89
C PHE A 108 10.99 -17.86 -3.06
N HIS A 109 10.24 -18.49 -3.97
CA HIS A 109 9.58 -17.82 -5.07
C HIS A 109 8.30 -18.57 -5.45
N ALA A 110 7.29 -17.83 -5.92
CA ALA A 110 6.05 -18.40 -6.44
C ALA A 110 6.30 -19.03 -7.83
N ASP A 111 5.63 -20.13 -8.18
CA ASP A 111 5.74 -20.71 -9.53
C ASP A 111 4.89 -19.95 -10.56
N ILE A 112 5.12 -18.64 -10.63
CA ILE A 112 4.48 -17.72 -11.56
C ILE A 112 5.43 -16.57 -11.88
N ARG A 113 5.39 -16.09 -13.13
CA ARG A 113 6.19 -14.93 -13.53
C ARG A 113 5.78 -13.68 -12.73
N GLY A 114 6.75 -13.04 -12.10
CA GLY A 114 6.56 -11.82 -11.32
C GLY A 114 6.22 -12.09 -9.86
N GLY A 115 6.90 -13.06 -9.24
CA GLY A 115 6.97 -13.25 -7.80
C GLY A 115 8.03 -12.36 -7.14
N SER A 116 7.93 -12.18 -5.83
CA SER A 116 9.01 -11.63 -5.02
C SER A 116 10.13 -12.66 -4.88
N ALA A 117 11.37 -12.19 -4.92
CA ALA A 117 12.49 -12.94 -4.36
C ALA A 117 12.39 -12.82 -2.85
N THR A 118 12.12 -13.92 -2.16
CA THR A 118 11.93 -13.96 -0.71
C THR A 118 13.03 -14.81 -0.09
N ILE A 119 13.61 -14.38 1.02
CA ILE A 119 14.69 -15.07 1.74
C ILE A 119 14.21 -15.32 3.17
N LEU A 120 14.35 -16.56 3.62
CA LEU A 120 14.24 -16.92 5.04
C LEU A 120 15.64 -17.05 5.61
N LYS A 121 15.99 -16.18 6.57
CA LYS A 121 17.30 -16.20 7.21
C LYS A 121 17.48 -17.45 8.06
N GLY A 122 18.56 -18.20 7.82
CA GLY A 122 18.82 -19.51 8.43
C GLY A 122 17.68 -20.50 8.14
N GLY A 123 17.16 -20.49 6.91
CA GLY A 123 16.04 -21.31 6.45
C GLY A 123 16.34 -22.82 6.39
N ALA A 124 17.59 -23.20 6.10
CA ALA A 124 17.98 -24.61 5.99
C ALA A 124 17.75 -25.36 7.32
N GLY A 125 18.02 -24.72 8.46
CA GLY A 125 17.74 -25.23 9.79
C GLY A 125 16.40 -24.78 10.39
N ALA A 126 15.54 -24.11 9.62
CA ALA A 126 14.27 -23.60 10.13
C ALA A 126 13.19 -24.69 10.23
N LYS A 127 12.24 -24.48 11.15
CA LYS A 127 11.09 -25.38 11.31
C LYS A 127 10.19 -25.31 10.07
N LYS A 128 9.37 -26.35 9.87
CA LYS A 128 8.45 -26.43 8.72
C LYS A 128 7.52 -25.22 8.66
N GLU A 129 7.02 -24.78 9.80
CA GLU A 129 6.09 -23.65 9.93
C GLU A 129 6.74 -22.32 9.50
N ASP A 130 8.05 -22.15 9.76
CA ASP A 130 8.80 -20.96 9.34
C ASP A 130 9.01 -20.94 7.82
N ARG A 131 9.21 -22.12 7.22
CA ARG A 131 9.34 -22.25 5.77
C ARG A 131 7.99 -22.05 5.07
N GLU A 132 6.92 -22.63 5.60
CA GLU A 132 5.55 -22.39 5.14
C GLU A 132 5.17 -20.92 5.22
N PHE A 133 5.57 -20.23 6.30
CA PHE A 133 5.40 -18.78 6.43
C PHE A 133 6.07 -18.04 5.25
N ALA A 134 7.34 -18.34 4.98
CA ALA A 134 8.08 -17.70 3.89
C ALA A 134 7.47 -18.02 2.50
N ALA A 135 6.96 -19.25 2.31
CA ALA A 135 6.23 -19.65 1.12
C ALA A 135 4.95 -18.83 0.92
N VAL A 136 4.15 -18.60 1.97
CA VAL A 136 2.94 -17.75 1.93
C VAL A 136 3.29 -16.32 1.51
N ILE A 137 4.37 -15.77 2.05
CA ILE A 137 4.85 -14.44 1.65
C ILE A 137 5.25 -14.43 0.16
N ALA A 138 6.08 -15.36 -0.29
CA ALA A 138 6.51 -15.43 -1.67
C ALA A 138 5.33 -15.60 -2.66
N ALA A 139 4.37 -16.46 -2.32
CA ALA A 139 3.15 -16.69 -3.09
C ALA A 139 2.27 -15.43 -3.14
N SER A 140 2.09 -14.75 -2.01
CA SER A 140 1.21 -13.57 -1.89
C SER A 140 1.82 -12.32 -2.53
N PHE A 141 3.14 -12.16 -2.51
CA PHE A 141 3.85 -11.07 -3.19
C PHE A 141 4.18 -11.43 -4.65
N SER A 142 3.24 -12.09 -5.33
CA SER A 142 3.37 -12.46 -6.73
C SER A 142 2.21 -11.93 -7.59
N LYS A 143 2.34 -12.09 -8.91
CA LYS A 143 1.23 -11.82 -9.84
C LYS A 143 -0.02 -12.67 -9.58
N ALA A 144 0.07 -13.78 -8.85
CA ALA A 144 -1.11 -14.58 -8.52
C ALA A 144 -2.12 -13.77 -7.68
N TRP A 145 -1.64 -12.92 -6.77
CA TRP A 145 -2.48 -11.99 -6.01
C TRP A 145 -3.22 -11.02 -6.93
N GLY A 146 -2.48 -10.37 -7.85
CA GLY A 146 -3.05 -9.42 -8.81
C GLY A 146 -4.07 -10.06 -9.77
N LYS A 147 -3.97 -11.37 -10.00
CA LYS A 147 -4.93 -12.16 -10.78
C LYS A 147 -6.17 -12.61 -9.97
N GLY A 148 -6.19 -12.40 -8.66
CA GLY A 148 -7.31 -12.79 -7.80
C GLY A 148 -7.34 -14.29 -7.46
N PHE A 149 -6.23 -15.01 -7.58
CA PHE A 149 -6.18 -16.43 -7.20
C PHE A 149 -6.29 -16.57 -5.68
N SER A 150 -6.90 -17.65 -5.18
CA SER A 150 -6.95 -17.94 -3.75
C SER A 150 -5.68 -18.63 -3.25
N GLN A 151 -4.97 -19.32 -4.14
CA GLN A 151 -3.77 -20.11 -3.86
C GLN A 151 -2.78 -20.00 -5.03
N ALA A 152 -1.50 -20.25 -4.75
CA ALA A 152 -0.47 -20.42 -5.77
C ALA A 152 0.60 -21.39 -5.27
N ASP A 153 1.25 -22.10 -6.19
CA ASP A 153 2.38 -22.93 -5.82
C ASP A 153 3.61 -22.05 -5.53
N ALA A 154 4.37 -22.44 -4.52
CA ALA A 154 5.67 -21.85 -4.21
C ALA A 154 6.71 -22.95 -4.09
N TYR A 155 7.97 -22.55 -4.16
CA TYR A 155 9.08 -23.46 -3.90
C TYR A 155 10.20 -22.74 -3.16
N CYS A 156 11.09 -23.51 -2.56
CA CYS A 156 12.37 -23.00 -2.09
C CYS A 156 13.57 -23.78 -2.61
N VAL A 157 14.71 -23.09 -2.63
CA VAL A 157 16.03 -23.60 -2.97
C VAL A 157 17.12 -22.93 -2.14
N GLU A 158 18.28 -23.57 -2.06
CA GLU A 158 19.48 -23.04 -1.42
C GLU A 158 20.18 -22.00 -2.31
N LYS A 159 21.13 -21.26 -1.73
CA LYS A 159 21.83 -20.17 -2.40
C LYS A 159 22.62 -20.67 -3.61
N GLU A 160 23.26 -21.82 -3.48
CA GLU A 160 24.14 -22.47 -4.44
C GLU A 160 23.37 -22.91 -5.69
N GLN A 161 22.05 -23.06 -5.57
CA GLN A 161 21.16 -23.42 -6.67
C GLN A 161 20.75 -22.21 -7.52
N LEU A 162 21.06 -20.97 -7.09
CA LEU A 162 20.68 -19.76 -7.80
C LEU A 162 21.80 -19.25 -8.71
N SER A 163 21.42 -18.84 -9.91
CA SER A 163 22.33 -18.23 -10.88
C SER A 163 21.65 -17.09 -11.64
N LYS A 164 22.43 -16.07 -12.03
CA LYS A 164 21.99 -15.04 -13.01
C LYS A 164 22.27 -15.45 -14.46
N HIS A 165 22.80 -16.65 -14.67
CA HIS A 165 23.06 -17.22 -15.98
C HIS A 165 22.31 -18.55 -16.14
N ALA A 166 21.51 -18.64 -17.19
CA ALA A 166 20.88 -19.87 -17.66
C ALA A 166 21.56 -20.35 -18.95
N SER A 167 21.19 -21.54 -19.43
CA SER A 167 21.65 -22.07 -20.72
C SER A 167 21.37 -21.14 -21.91
N GLY A 168 20.34 -20.29 -21.81
CA GLY A 168 19.98 -19.28 -22.81
C GLY A 168 20.60 -17.90 -22.60
N GLY A 169 21.56 -17.74 -21.67
CA GLY A 169 22.25 -16.49 -21.40
C GLY A 169 21.84 -15.81 -20.08
N PHE A 170 22.04 -14.50 -20.00
CA PHE A 170 21.80 -13.73 -18.78
C PHE A 170 20.32 -13.63 -18.44
N VAL A 171 19.98 -13.87 -17.17
CA VAL A 171 18.63 -13.74 -16.65
C VAL A 171 18.38 -12.29 -16.24
N GLY A 172 17.34 -11.68 -16.82
CA GLY A 172 16.97 -10.29 -16.57
C GLY A 172 16.68 -9.94 -15.10
N ALA A 173 16.45 -8.66 -14.86
CA ALA A 173 16.24 -8.13 -13.50
C ALA A 173 15.12 -8.86 -12.75
N GLY A 174 15.40 -9.24 -11.51
CA GLY A 174 14.50 -9.95 -10.61
C GLY A 174 14.21 -11.42 -10.95
N GLY A 175 14.83 -11.96 -12.01
CA GLY A 175 14.79 -13.38 -12.35
C GLY A 175 16.07 -14.11 -11.94
N PHE A 176 15.93 -15.40 -11.66
CA PHE A 176 17.03 -16.29 -11.27
C PHE A 176 16.87 -17.63 -11.98
N ALA A 177 17.96 -18.15 -12.54
CA ALA A 177 18.06 -19.53 -12.98
C ALA A 177 18.23 -20.42 -11.76
N ILE A 178 17.56 -21.57 -11.77
CA ILE A 178 17.58 -22.53 -10.66
C ILE A 178 18.11 -23.86 -11.19
N SER A 179 19.11 -24.41 -10.52
CA SER A 179 19.64 -25.75 -10.75
C SER A 179 19.21 -26.72 -9.66
N GLY A 180 19.21 -28.02 -9.97
CA GLY A 180 18.91 -29.07 -8.99
C GLY A 180 17.43 -29.16 -8.58
N LYS A 181 17.19 -29.79 -7.43
CA LYS A 181 15.86 -30.11 -6.91
C LYS A 181 15.25 -28.92 -6.18
N ARG A 182 13.96 -28.70 -6.39
CA ARG A 182 13.16 -27.73 -5.62
C ARG A 182 12.41 -28.45 -4.50
N GLU A 183 12.29 -27.79 -3.36
CA GLU A 183 11.33 -28.15 -2.32
C GLU A 183 10.03 -27.39 -2.58
N TRP A 184 8.90 -28.10 -2.71
CA TRP A 184 7.64 -27.54 -3.18
C TRP A 184 6.62 -27.32 -2.05
N TYR A 185 5.91 -26.22 -2.17
CA TYR A 185 4.80 -25.78 -1.31
C TYR A 185 3.56 -25.60 -2.20
N PRO A 186 2.88 -26.70 -2.57
CA PRO A 186 1.73 -26.64 -3.46
C PRO A 186 0.52 -26.02 -2.76
N ASN A 187 -0.37 -25.40 -3.52
CA ASN A 187 -1.63 -24.83 -3.03
C ASN A 187 -1.44 -23.84 -1.87
N THR A 188 -0.32 -23.09 -1.87
CA THR A 188 -0.01 -22.14 -0.80
C THR A 188 -1.08 -21.03 -0.79
N PRO A 189 -1.76 -20.80 0.35
CA PRO A 189 -2.86 -19.84 0.42
C PRO A 189 -2.37 -18.40 0.24
N LEU A 190 -3.04 -17.65 -0.62
CA LEU A 190 -2.83 -16.21 -0.77
C LEU A 190 -3.64 -15.48 0.30
N LYS A 191 -3.13 -15.54 1.52
CA LYS A 191 -3.77 -14.94 2.69
C LYS A 191 -2.71 -14.37 3.61
N LEU A 192 -2.83 -13.08 3.88
CA LEU A 192 -1.85 -12.32 4.66
C LEU A 192 -2.51 -11.75 5.90
N ARG A 193 -1.81 -11.84 7.03
CA ARG A 193 -2.09 -11.01 8.20
C ARG A 193 -1.34 -9.69 8.04
N VAL A 194 -2.02 -8.58 8.31
CA VAL A 194 -1.45 -7.23 8.35
C VAL A 194 -1.67 -6.68 9.74
N GLY A 195 -0.59 -6.28 10.42
CA GLY A 195 -0.68 -5.87 11.81
C GLY A 195 0.41 -4.91 12.21
N LEU A 196 0.46 -4.63 13.51
CA LEU A 196 1.54 -3.89 14.15
C LEU A 196 2.46 -4.85 14.89
N ASP A 197 3.76 -4.60 14.78
CA ASP A 197 4.75 -5.20 15.67
C ASP A 197 4.78 -4.50 17.04
N GLU A 198 5.63 -4.98 17.95
CA GLU A 198 5.79 -4.42 19.30
C GLU A 198 6.21 -2.93 19.29
N MET A 199 6.84 -2.48 18.21
CA MET A 199 7.28 -1.09 18.02
C MET A 199 6.24 -0.23 17.28
N GLY A 200 5.05 -0.77 16.98
CA GLY A 200 3.98 -0.06 16.27
C GLY A 200 4.22 0.11 14.76
N ARG A 201 5.12 -0.68 14.16
CA ARG A 201 5.43 -0.68 12.72
C ARG A 201 4.45 -1.57 11.98
N VAL A 202 4.01 -1.14 10.79
CA VAL A 202 3.17 -1.98 9.94
C VAL A 202 3.98 -3.13 9.35
N VAL A 203 3.49 -4.34 9.56
CA VAL A 203 4.11 -5.60 9.13
C VAL A 203 3.09 -6.51 8.46
N VAL A 204 3.57 -7.42 7.63
CA VAL A 204 2.76 -8.43 6.95
C VAL A 204 3.33 -9.81 7.24
N GLY A 205 2.46 -10.78 7.49
CA GLY A 205 2.85 -12.13 7.85
C GLY A 205 1.86 -13.17 7.32
N ALA A 206 2.13 -14.44 7.58
CA ALA A 206 1.14 -15.48 7.37
C ALA A 206 -0.07 -15.31 8.30
N GLU A 207 -1.21 -15.93 7.96
CA GLU A 207 -2.45 -15.85 8.74
C GLU A 207 -2.26 -16.16 10.22
N ASN A 208 -1.39 -17.12 10.55
CA ASN A 208 -1.10 -17.59 11.91
C ASN A 208 0.00 -16.79 12.64
N SER A 209 0.35 -15.58 12.18
CA SER A 209 1.34 -14.73 12.86
C SER A 209 0.81 -14.28 14.22
N GLY A 210 1.28 -14.90 15.31
CA GLY A 210 0.78 -14.68 16.66
C GLY A 210 1.46 -13.56 17.45
N TRP A 211 2.56 -13.03 16.93
CA TRP A 211 3.34 -11.96 17.56
C TRP A 211 2.86 -10.54 17.19
N MET A 212 1.93 -10.43 16.24
CA MET A 212 1.33 -9.16 15.87
C MET A 212 0.26 -8.79 16.90
N GLY A 213 0.23 -7.53 17.32
CA GLY A 213 -0.83 -7.01 18.17
C GLY A 213 -2.14 -6.85 17.39
N LYS A 214 -2.65 -5.62 17.34
CA LYS A 214 -3.82 -5.32 16.51
C LYS A 214 -3.55 -5.70 15.05
N SER A 215 -4.43 -6.49 14.46
CA SER A 215 -4.20 -7.06 13.13
C SER A 215 -5.49 -7.39 12.38
N VAL A 216 -5.35 -7.53 11.07
CA VAL A 216 -6.43 -7.92 10.16
C VAL A 216 -5.91 -8.98 9.20
N VAL A 217 -6.80 -9.80 8.68
CA VAL A 217 -6.47 -10.77 7.63
C VAL A 217 -7.05 -10.30 6.30
N VAL A 218 -6.23 -10.35 5.26
CA VAL A 218 -6.59 -9.97 3.90
C VAL A 218 -6.31 -11.10 2.91
N VAL A 219 -7.14 -11.15 1.88
CA VAL A 219 -7.03 -12.06 0.73
C VAL A 219 -7.19 -11.28 -0.58
N PRO A 220 -6.86 -11.86 -1.74
CA PRO A 220 -7.22 -11.28 -3.02
C PRO A 220 -8.73 -11.06 -3.13
N GLY A 221 -9.14 -9.90 -3.64
CA GLY A 221 -10.55 -9.52 -3.68
C GLY A 221 -10.84 -8.37 -4.64
N LYS A 222 -11.87 -7.57 -4.33
CA LYS A 222 -12.39 -6.52 -5.23
C LYS A 222 -12.04 -5.09 -4.80
N THR A 223 -11.55 -4.90 -3.58
CA THR A 223 -11.24 -3.57 -3.03
C THR A 223 -9.86 -3.11 -3.50
N ALA A 224 -9.79 -1.95 -4.15
CA ALA A 224 -8.53 -1.39 -4.63
C ALA A 224 -7.54 -1.12 -3.47
N LYS A 225 -6.24 -1.29 -3.75
CA LYS A 225 -5.14 -1.17 -2.80
C LYS A 225 -5.16 0.10 -1.92
N GLY A 226 -5.43 1.27 -2.51
CA GLY A 226 -5.52 2.52 -1.73
C GLY A 226 -6.72 2.53 -0.77
N LYS A 227 -7.88 2.06 -1.23
CA LYS A 227 -9.10 2.00 -0.42
C LYS A 227 -8.94 1.04 0.77
N ILE A 228 -8.37 -0.15 0.53
CA ILE A 228 -8.13 -1.11 1.61
C ILE A 228 -7.04 -0.61 2.55
N GLY A 229 -5.98 0.03 2.04
CA GLY A 229 -4.90 0.58 2.87
C GLY A 229 -5.42 1.63 3.85
N LYS A 230 -6.36 2.47 3.41
CA LYS A 230 -7.05 3.40 4.29
C LYS A 230 -7.88 2.71 5.37
N GLU A 231 -8.67 1.71 4.99
CA GLU A 231 -9.51 0.95 5.94
C GLU A 231 -8.65 0.25 7.01
N ILE A 232 -7.58 -0.43 6.60
CA ILE A 232 -6.64 -1.09 7.50
C ILE A 232 -5.92 -0.04 8.37
N GLY A 233 -5.50 1.08 7.80
CA GLY A 233 -4.88 2.18 8.56
C GLY A 233 -5.80 2.72 9.66
N GLU A 234 -7.10 2.86 9.39
CA GLU A 234 -8.10 3.24 10.40
C GLU A 234 -8.29 2.18 11.49
N ILE A 235 -8.25 0.89 11.13
CA ILE A 235 -8.38 -0.23 12.09
C ILE A 235 -7.14 -0.30 12.98
N LEU A 236 -5.95 -0.35 12.39
CA LEU A 236 -4.67 -0.45 13.09
C LEU A 236 -4.25 0.86 13.76
N GLY A 237 -4.94 1.96 13.46
CA GLY A 237 -4.49 3.30 13.81
C GLY A 237 -3.15 3.65 13.18
N ALA A 238 -2.79 3.07 12.04
CA ALA A 238 -1.51 3.25 11.33
C ALA A 238 -1.61 4.25 10.17
N ASP A 239 -0.47 4.75 9.68
CA ASP A 239 -0.46 5.61 8.50
C ASP A 239 -0.83 4.83 7.24
N GLU A 240 -1.75 5.37 6.44
CA GLU A 240 -2.24 4.74 5.21
C GLU A 240 -1.09 4.42 4.24
N SER A 241 -0.10 5.31 4.12
CA SER A 241 1.01 5.11 3.20
C SER A 241 1.92 3.96 3.63
N GLU A 242 2.12 3.78 4.94
CA GLU A 242 2.88 2.65 5.49
C GLU A 242 2.14 1.32 5.24
N VAL A 243 0.83 1.30 5.44
CA VAL A 243 0.00 0.13 5.12
C VAL A 243 0.04 -0.21 3.63
N VAL A 244 -0.23 0.77 2.76
CA VAL A 244 -0.20 0.56 1.30
C VAL A 244 1.18 0.09 0.84
N HIS A 245 2.25 0.62 1.45
CA HIS A 245 3.62 0.23 1.13
C HIS A 245 3.92 -1.24 1.48
N MET A 246 3.28 -1.79 2.50
CA MET A 246 3.48 -3.18 2.93
C MET A 246 2.59 -4.19 2.20
N LEU A 247 1.53 -3.78 1.52
CA LEU A 247 0.65 -4.70 0.79
C LEU A 247 1.23 -5.11 -0.58
N PRO A 248 0.89 -6.31 -1.11
CA PRO A 248 1.21 -6.71 -2.48
C PRO A 248 0.49 -5.85 -3.52
N SER A 249 0.76 -6.08 -4.81
CA SER A 249 0.02 -5.42 -5.89
C SER A 249 -1.29 -6.15 -6.17
N GLY A 250 -2.38 -5.41 -6.38
CA GLY A 250 -3.69 -5.97 -6.75
C GLY A 250 -4.84 -5.39 -5.94
N SER A 251 -5.89 -6.18 -5.82
CA SER A 251 -7.12 -5.86 -5.10
C SER A 251 -7.33 -6.86 -3.95
N PHE A 252 -8.10 -6.44 -2.96
CA PHE A 252 -8.14 -7.07 -1.64
C PHE A 252 -9.57 -7.31 -1.18
N ALA A 253 -9.74 -8.25 -0.26
CA ALA A 253 -10.88 -8.38 0.62
C ALA A 253 -10.37 -8.56 2.05
N LEU A 254 -11.06 -7.93 3.01
CA LEU A 254 -10.81 -8.11 4.43
C LEU A 254 -11.68 -9.27 4.90
N VAL A 255 -11.07 -10.27 5.55
CA VAL A 255 -11.77 -11.49 5.98
C VAL A 255 -11.92 -11.58 7.49
N GLU A 256 -10.94 -11.08 8.26
CA GLU A 256 -10.98 -11.12 9.73
C GLU A 256 -10.37 -9.87 10.34
N ARG A 257 -10.80 -9.56 11.57
CA ARG A 257 -10.29 -8.48 12.41
C ARG A 257 -9.96 -9.06 13.79
N GLN A 258 -8.79 -8.73 14.30
CA GLN A 258 -8.41 -9.00 15.68
C GLN A 258 -8.05 -7.66 16.34
N ASP A 259 -8.89 -7.26 17.29
CA ASP A 259 -8.75 -6.00 18.03
C ASP A 259 -7.73 -6.09 19.16
#